data_AF-A0A5K0XXU2-F1
#
_entry.id   AF-A0A5K0XXU2-F1
#
_cell.length_a   1.000
_cell.length_b   1.000
_cell.length_c   1.000
_cell.angle_alpha   90.00
_cell.angle_beta   90.00
_cell.angle_gamma   90.00
#
_symmetry.space_group_name_H-M   'P 1'
#
loop_
_entity.id
_entity.type
_entity.pdbx_description
1 polymer ?
#
loop_
_entity_poly.entity_id
_entity_poly.type
_entity_poly.pdbx_seq_one_letter_code
_entity_poly.pdbx_strand_id
1 'polypeptide(L)' 'AIKEAGIDVNGFLTVGVSAALRQLLEFGLFHGDPHPGNIFAMRDGRIAYVDFGNVAVLSQ' A
#
# COMPACT_ATOMS: atom_id res chain seq x y z
N ALA A 1 -0.92 -0.77 18.24
CA ALA A 1 -1.89 -0.96 17.14
C ALA A 1 -1.63 -2.21 16.29
N ILE A 2 -0.72 -2.19 15.29
CA ILE A 2 -0.56 -3.32 14.34
C ILE A 2 -0.16 -4.64 15.03
N LYS A 3 0.86 -4.62 15.88
CA LYS A 3 1.29 -5.80 16.65
C LYS A 3 0.22 -6.31 17.61
N GLU A 4 -0.49 -5.40 18.28
CA GLU A 4 -1.59 -5.73 19.21
C GLU A 4 -2.79 -6.34 18.49
N ALA A 5 -2.98 -6.02 17.21
CA ALA A 5 -4.02 -6.60 16.35
C ALA A 5 -3.66 -8.01 15.84
N GLY A 6 -2.51 -8.56 16.22
CA GLY A 6 -2.04 -9.88 15.77
C GLY A 6 -1.61 -9.91 14.30
N ILE A 7 -1.35 -8.75 13.70
CA ILE A 7 -0.93 -8.65 12.30
C ILE A 7 0.57 -8.98 12.20
N ASP A 8 0.92 -9.87 11.27
CA ASP A 8 2.31 -10.12 10.90
C ASP A 8 2.90 -8.85 10.24
N VAL A 9 3.75 -8.16 10.99
CA VAL A 9 4.37 -6.91 10.55
C VAL A 9 5.27 -7.14 9.34
N ASN A 10 6.00 -8.26 9.29
CA ASN A 10 6.94 -8.50 8.19
C ASN A 10 6.18 -8.82 6.90
N GLY A 11 5.19 -9.72 6.96
CA GLY A 11 4.31 -10.02 5.84
C GLY A 11 3.58 -8.77 5.33
N PHE A 12 3.07 -7.93 6.24
CA PHE A 12 2.43 -6.67 5.88
C PHE A 12 3.37 -5.72 5.12
N LEU A 13 4.60 -5.56 5.61
CA LEU A 13 5.61 -4.73 4.94
C LEU A 13 5.96 -5.28 3.56
N THR A 14 6.11 -6.60 3.42
CA THR A 14 6.34 -7.25 2.13
C THR A 14 5.21 -6.94 1.15
N VAL A 15 3.95 -7.11 1.56
CA VAL A 15 2.78 -6.80 0.71
C VAL A 15 2.77 -5.34 0.30
N GLY A 16 3.11 -4.41 1.19
CA GLY A 16 3.13 -2.97 0.90
C GLY A 16 4.19 -2.55 -0.09
N VAL A 17 5.43 -3.04 0.10
CA VAL A 17 6.51 -2.78 -0.83
C VAL A 17 6.20 -3.39 -2.19
N SER A 18 5.71 -4.63 -2.24
CA SER A 18 5.28 -5.26 -3.50
C SER A 18 4.17 -4.49 -4.18
N ALA A 19 3.14 -4.03 -3.46
CA ALA A 19 2.05 -3.25 -4.03
C ALA A 19 2.54 -1.91 -4.63
N ALA A 20 3.40 -1.18 -3.92
CA ALA A 20 3.96 0.08 -4.39
C ALA A 20 4.85 -0.11 -5.63
N LEU A 21 5.70 -1.13 -5.64
CA LEU A 21 6.57 -1.44 -6.78
C LEU A 21 5.77 -1.88 -8.00
N ARG A 22 4.72 -2.68 -7.82
CA ARG A 22 3.84 -3.08 -8.93
C ARG A 22 3.09 -1.89 -9.51
N GLN A 23 2.54 -1.02 -8.67
CA GLN A 23 1.96 0.25 -9.13
C GLN A 23 2.95 0.99 -10.03
N LEU A 24 4.18 1.19 -9.55
CA LEU A 24 5.19 1.95 -10.28
C LEU A 24 5.67 1.27 -11.59
N LEU A 25 6.09 0.01 -11.49
CA LEU A 25 6.85 -0.68 -12.53
C LEU A 25 5.99 -1.53 -13.47
N GLU A 26 4.86 -2.04 -13.00
CA GLU A 26 3.96 -2.90 -13.78
C GLU A 26 2.78 -2.11 -14.35
N PHE A 27 2.21 -1.20 -13.56
CA PHE A 27 1.01 -0.46 -13.93
C PHE A 27 1.29 0.98 -14.39
N GLY A 28 2.51 1.49 -14.21
CA GLY A 28 2.83 2.89 -14.54
C GLY A 28 2.05 3.90 -13.70
N LEU A 29 1.67 3.54 -12.48
CA LEU A 29 0.93 4.36 -11.53
C LEU A 29 1.80 4.70 -10.33
N PHE A 30 1.62 5.90 -9.79
CA PHE A 30 2.27 6.33 -8.56
C PHE A 30 1.26 6.95 -7.61
N HIS A 31 1.00 6.27 -6.49
CA HIS A 31 0.19 6.81 -5.40
C HIS A 31 1.02 7.83 -4.62
N GLY A 32 0.75 9.13 -4.84
CA GLY A 32 1.59 10.23 -4.37
C GLY A 32 1.51 10.53 -2.87
N ASP A 33 0.54 9.93 -2.15
CA ASP A 33 0.36 10.18 -0.71
C ASP A 33 0.05 8.91 0.11
N PRO A 34 1.01 7.96 0.23
CA PRO A 34 0.81 6.71 0.97
C PRO A 34 0.97 6.94 2.49
N HIS A 35 0.15 7.81 3.09
CA HIS A 35 0.16 8.08 4.52
C HIS A 35 -0.75 7.12 5.31
N PRO A 36 -0.58 6.96 6.65
CA PRO A 36 -1.36 6.01 7.45
C PRO A 36 -2.89 6.20 7.41
N GLY A 37 -3.39 7.41 7.13
CA GLY A 37 -4.83 7.65 6.93
C GLY A 37 -5.42 7.07 5.64
N ASN A 38 -4.59 6.74 4.65
CA ASN A 38 -5.01 6.27 3.31
C ASN A 38 -4.66 4.80 3.08
N ILE A 39 -3.97 4.17 4.03
CA ILE A 39 -3.47 2.80 3.94
C ILE A 39 -3.79 2.06 5.24
N PHE A 40 -4.64 1.04 5.15
CA PHE A 40 -5.00 0.20 6.29
C PHE A 40 -4.37 -1.18 6.20
N ALA A 41 -3.88 -1.64 7.36
CA ALA A 41 -3.49 -3.02 7.58
C ALA A 41 -4.72 -3.89 7.87
N MET A 42 -5.02 -4.80 6.97
CA MET A 42 -6.11 -5.74 7.13
C MET A 42 -5.67 -6.91 8.01
N ARG A 43 -6.59 -7.48 8.79
CA ARG A 43 -6.30 -8.61 9.69
C ARG A 43 -5.83 -9.88 8.96
N ASP A 44 -6.15 -9.99 7.67
CA ASP A 44 -5.75 -11.09 6.80
C ASP A 44 -4.40 -10.83 6.09
N GLY A 45 -3.67 -9.78 6.48
CA GLY A 45 -2.35 -9.44 5.94
C GLY A 45 -2.39 -8.61 4.65
N ARG A 46 -3.57 -8.25 4.14
CA ARG A 46 -3.70 -7.36 2.98
C ARG A 46 -3.51 -5.89 3.36
N ILE A 47 -3.27 -5.09 2.32
CA ILE A 47 -3.32 -3.62 2.37
C ILE A 47 -4.59 -3.13 1.67
N ALA A 48 -5.29 -2.21 2.32
CA ALA A 48 -6.39 -1.47 1.71
C ALA A 48 -5.96 -0.01 1.50
N TYR A 49 -5.97 0.42 0.24
CA TYR A 49 -5.90 1.83 -0.15
C TYR A 49 -7.32 2.39 -0.17
N VAL A 50 -7.54 3.57 0.42
CA VAL A 50 -8.89 4.15 0.55
C VAL A 50 -9.06 5.50 -0.15
N ASP A 51 -7.98 6.19 -0.45
CA ASP A 51 -7.98 7.46 -1.16
C ASP A 51 -7.09 7.32 -2.40
N PHE A 52 -7.56 7.84 -3.53
CA PHE A 52 -6.84 7.85 -4.80
C PHE A 52 -6.84 9.25 -5.43
N GLY A 53 -7.12 10.30 -4.64
CA GLY A 53 -7.17 11.69 -5.10
C GLY A 53 -5.81 12.24 -5.54
N ASN A 54 -4.70 11.62 -5.11
CA ASN A 54 -3.36 11.95 -5.54
C ASN A 54 -2.66 10.73 -6.17
N VAL A 55 -2.99 10.45 -7.42
CA VAL A 55 -2.37 9.41 -8.24
C VAL A 55 -1.80 10.03 -9.51
N ALA A 56 -0.54 9.73 -9.80
CA ALA A 56 0.11 10.10 -11.05
C ALA A 56 0.21 8.90 -11.99
N VAL A 57 0.12 9.16 -13.29
CA VAL A 57 0.40 8.19 -14.36
C VAL A 57 1.79 8.52 -14.91
N LEU A 58 2.64 7.51 -15.01
CA LEU A 58 3.92 7.59 -15.69
C LEU A 58 3.70 7.29 -17.17
N SER A 59 3.78 8.33 -18.00
CA SER A 59 3.87 8.14 -19.45
C SER A 59 5.24 7.56 -19.80
N GLN A 60 5.26 6.43 -20.52
CA GLN A 60 6.48 5.96 -21.18
C GLN A 60 6.72 6.73 -22.48
#